data_AF-A0A4S5EUB0-F1
#
_entry.id   AF-A0A4S5EUB0-F1
#
_cell.length_a   1.000
_cell.length_b   1.000
_cell.length_c   1.000
_cell.angle_alpha   90.00
_cell.angle_beta   90.00
_cell.angle_gamma   90.00
#
_symmetry.space_group_name_H-M   'P 1'
#
loop_
_entity.id
_entity.type
_entity.pdbx_description
1 polymer ?
#
loop_
_entity_poly.entity_id
_entity_poly.type
_entity_poly.pdbx_seq_one_letter_code
_entity_poly.pdbx_strand_id
1 'polypeptide(L)'
;MRRIDELSDIDLYEAEGVHRYCTELRQIYRDLAGELEFGAEALRVALGTAGGMLGWARVDQKARARRATAPLRRAGDSAAFAAVQVVKAGQLFRVMYTEPFEGDHTPAKKFKF
;
A
#
# COMPACT_ATOMS: atom_id res chain seq x y z
N MET A 1 -10.09 -11.18 2.22
CA MET A 1 -9.19 -10.34 1.40
C MET A 1 -9.56 -10.59 -0.05
N ARG A 2 -10.39 -9.71 -0.66
CA ARG A 2 -10.96 -9.86 -2.02
C ARG A 2 -10.59 -8.71 -2.97
N ARG A 3 -9.78 -7.75 -2.50
CA ARG A 3 -9.64 -6.40 -3.08
C ARG A 3 -8.66 -6.27 -4.25
N ILE A 4 -7.73 -7.21 -4.42
CA ILE A 4 -6.73 -7.19 -5.52
C ILE A 4 -7.31 -7.84 -6.78
N ASP A 5 -8.03 -8.95 -6.65
CA ASP A 5 -8.68 -9.62 -7.78
C ASP A 5 -9.70 -8.67 -8.44
N GLU A 6 -10.41 -7.87 -7.63
CA GLU A 6 -11.34 -6.82 -8.08
C GLU A 6 -10.67 -5.73 -8.93
N LEU A 7 -9.36 -5.46 -8.74
CA LEU A 7 -8.62 -4.52 -9.60
C LEU A 7 -8.39 -5.09 -11.00
N SER A 8 -8.25 -6.41 -11.12
CA SER A 8 -7.98 -7.07 -12.40
C SER A 8 -9.21 -7.11 -13.32
N ASP A 9 -10.39 -6.90 -12.75
CA ASP A 9 -11.67 -6.84 -13.47
C ASP A 9 -12.01 -5.42 -13.98
N ILE A 10 -11.22 -4.40 -13.61
CA ILE A 10 -11.45 -3.03 -14.09
C ILE A 10 -10.97 -2.92 -15.54
N ASP A 11 -11.85 -2.47 -16.44
CA ASP A 11 -11.51 -2.28 -17.85
C ASP A 11 -10.58 -1.08 -18.03
N LEU A 12 -9.31 -1.34 -18.34
CA LEU A 12 -8.32 -0.28 -18.57
C LEU A 12 -8.32 0.27 -20.00
N TYR A 13 -9.21 -0.21 -20.89
CA TYR A 13 -9.37 0.29 -22.26
C TYR A 13 -10.24 1.55 -22.35
N GLU A 14 -10.84 1.95 -21.23
CA GLU A 14 -11.66 3.14 -21.11
C GLU A 14 -11.04 4.12 -20.11
N ALA A 15 -11.14 5.43 -20.39
CA ALA A 15 -10.63 6.47 -19.51
C ALA A 15 -11.22 6.41 -18.08
N GLU A 16 -12.50 6.02 -17.97
CA GLU A 16 -13.18 5.83 -16.68
C GLU A 16 -12.56 4.68 -15.89
N GLY A 17 -12.26 3.55 -16.53
CA GLY A 17 -11.67 2.41 -15.83
C GLY A 17 -10.23 2.66 -15.41
N VAL A 18 -9.42 3.39 -16.19
CA VAL A 18 -8.11 3.86 -15.72
C VAL A 18 -8.24 4.75 -14.49
N HIS A 19 -9.20 5.68 -14.49
CA HIS A 19 -9.47 6.55 -13.34
C HIS A 19 -9.89 5.74 -12.10
N ARG A 20 -10.79 4.78 -12.27
CA ARG A 20 -11.27 3.89 -11.21
C ARG A 20 -10.14 3.04 -10.65
N TYR A 21 -9.34 2.41 -11.51
CA TYR A 21 -8.19 1.60 -11.10
C TYR A 21 -7.20 2.41 -10.26
N CYS A 22 -6.79 3.59 -10.73
CA CYS A 22 -5.88 4.45 -9.97
C CYS A 22 -6.48 4.88 -8.62
N THR A 23 -7.79 5.12 -8.55
CA THR A 23 -8.47 5.51 -7.32
C THR A 23 -8.51 4.37 -6.30
N GLU A 24 -8.90 3.17 -6.73
CA GLU A 24 -8.97 1.98 -5.87
C GLU A 24 -7.58 1.53 -5.42
N LEU A 25 -6.61 1.48 -6.34
CA LEU A 25 -5.23 1.10 -6.00
C LEU A 25 -4.59 2.08 -5.01
N ARG A 26 -4.85 3.39 -5.16
CA ARG A 26 -4.42 4.39 -4.17
C ARG A 26 -5.02 4.09 -2.80
N GLN A 27 -6.30 3.75 -2.72
CA GLN A 27 -6.95 3.44 -1.45
C GLN A 27 -6.35 2.20 -0.80
N ILE A 28 -6.07 1.15 -1.58
CA ILE A 28 -5.40 -0.07 -1.08
C ILE A 28 -4.03 0.25 -0.47
N TYR A 29 -3.20 1.06 -1.15
CA TYR A 29 -1.91 1.45 -0.61
C TYR A 29 -2.01 2.31 0.65
N ARG A 30 -3.02 3.20 0.74
CA ARG A 30 -3.28 3.99 1.95
C ARG A 30 -3.70 3.12 3.12
N ASP A 31 -4.60 2.17 2.89
CA ASP A 31 -5.07 1.24 3.91
C ASP A 31 -3.92 0.36 4.39
N LEU A 32 -3.09 -0.15 3.46
CA LEU A 32 -1.90 -0.94 3.78
C LEU A 32 -0.88 -0.13 4.59
N ALA A 33 -0.61 1.12 4.20
CA ALA A 33 0.29 1.99 4.96
C ALA A 33 -0.19 2.18 6.40
N GLY A 34 -1.48 2.46 6.59
CA GLY A 34 -2.09 2.60 7.92
C GLY A 34 -2.00 1.32 8.75
N GLU A 35 -2.28 0.16 8.16
CA GLU A 35 -2.19 -1.14 8.85
C GLU A 35 -0.74 -1.46 9.27
N LEU A 36 0.24 -1.18 8.40
CA LEU A 36 1.66 -1.41 8.71
C LEU A 36 2.17 -0.47 9.81
N GLU A 37 1.73 0.79 9.81
CA GLU A 37 2.04 1.75 10.87
C GLU A 37 1.41 1.33 12.22
N PHE A 38 0.14 0.96 12.19
CA PHE A 38 -0.57 0.45 13.36
C PHE A 38 0.10 -0.81 13.90
N GLY A 39 0.35 -1.80 13.04
CA GLY A 39 1.01 -3.06 13.41
C GLY A 39 2.42 -2.83 13.96
N ALA A 40 3.19 -1.90 13.38
CA ALA A 40 4.51 -1.54 13.91
C ALA A 40 4.43 -0.92 15.31
N GLU A 41 3.42 -0.10 15.61
CA GLU A 41 3.24 0.48 16.94
C GLU A 41 2.71 -0.55 17.94
N ALA A 42 1.70 -1.33 17.58
CA ALA A 42 1.16 -2.39 18.42
C ALA A 42 2.26 -3.40 18.81
N LEU A 43 3.08 -3.82 17.84
CA LEU A 43 4.20 -4.72 18.09
C LEU A 43 5.28 -4.07 18.95
N ARG A 44 5.56 -2.78 18.76
CA ARG A 44 6.54 -2.05 19.57
C ARG A 44 6.10 -1.96 21.03
N VAL A 45 4.82 -1.69 21.29
CA VAL A 45 4.24 -1.65 22.63
C VAL A 45 4.30 -3.04 23.27
N ALA A 46 3.88 -4.08 22.55
CA ALA A 46 3.92 -5.46 23.06
C ALA A 46 5.34 -5.90 23.45
N LEU A 47 6.34 -5.66 22.58
CA LEU A 47 7.74 -5.97 22.85
C LEU A 47 8.33 -5.12 24.00
N GLY A 48 7.91 -3.87 24.12
CA GLY A 48 8.29 -2.99 25.22
C GLY A 48 7.80 -3.51 26.57
N THR A 49 6.59 -4.06 26.63
CA THR A 49 6.03 -4.68 27.84
C THR A 49 6.71 -6.01 28.15
N ALA A 50 6.92 -6.86 27.14
CA ALA A 50 7.56 -8.17 27.29
C ALA A 50 9.00 -8.06 27.81
N GLY A 51 9.76 -7.07 27.35
CA GLY A 51 11.11 -6.83 27.85
C GLY A 51 11.16 -6.64 29.36
N GLY A 52 10.14 -5.98 29.95
CA GLY A 52 10.00 -5.77 31.39
C GLY A 52 9.91 -7.07 32.18
N MET A 53 9.26 -8.10 31.62
CA MET A 53 9.19 -9.44 32.19
C MET A 53 10.51 -10.23 32.05
N LEU A 54 11.32 -9.93 31.03
CA LEU A 54 12.58 -10.63 30.74
C LEU A 54 13.80 -10.04 31.47
N GLY A 55 13.60 -9.07 32.37
CA GLY A 55 14.67 -8.50 33.20
C GLY A 55 15.67 -7.60 32.43
N TRP A 56 15.34 -7.18 31.20
CA TRP A 56 16.20 -6.28 30.43
C TRP A 56 16.19 -4.87 31.03
N ALA A 57 17.28 -4.11 30.89
CA ALA A 57 17.27 -2.69 31.22
C ALA A 57 16.28 -1.94 30.30
N ARG A 58 15.49 -1.00 30.85
CA ARG A 58 14.44 -0.26 30.10
C ARG A 58 14.92 0.39 28.80
N VAL A 59 16.18 0.84 28.75
CA VAL A 59 16.78 1.47 27.55
C VAL A 59 17.05 0.44 26.46
N ASP A 60 17.57 -0.74 26.81
CA ASP A 60 17.86 -1.82 25.85
C ASP A 60 16.55 -2.38 25.25
N GLN A 61 15.51 -2.53 26.06
CA GLN A 61 14.18 -2.96 25.58
C GLN A 61 13.61 -2.03 24.51
N LYS A 62 13.61 -0.71 24.77
CA LYS A 62 13.09 0.29 23.83
C LYS A 62 13.88 0.28 22.52
N ALA A 63 15.19 0.12 22.58
CA ALA A 63 16.05 0.05 21.41
C ALA A 63 15.78 -1.21 20.58
N ARG A 64 15.65 -2.37 21.23
CA ARG A 64 15.32 -3.66 20.57
C ARG A 64 13.94 -3.63 19.93
N ALA A 65 12.91 -3.18 20.66
CA ALA A 65 11.56 -3.05 20.14
C ALA A 65 11.52 -2.11 18.91
N ARG A 66 12.23 -0.97 18.97
CA ARG A 66 12.37 -0.07 17.81
C ARG A 66 13.04 -0.73 16.62
N ARG A 67 14.12 -1.49 16.84
CA ARG A 67 14.84 -2.19 15.75
C ARG A 67 13.97 -3.28 15.12
N ALA A 68 13.23 -4.01 15.93
CA ALA A 68 12.34 -5.09 15.46
C ALA A 68 11.18 -4.55 14.61
N THR A 69 10.65 -3.36 14.91
CA THR A 69 9.52 -2.78 14.17
C THR A 69 9.90 -1.81 13.06
N ALA A 70 11.19 -1.44 12.97
CA ALA A 70 11.69 -0.56 11.90
C ALA A 70 11.40 -1.06 10.46
N PRO A 71 11.49 -2.37 10.14
CA PRO A 71 11.12 -2.86 8.82
C PRO A 71 9.65 -2.61 8.45
N LEU A 72 8.71 -2.82 9.39
CA LEU A 72 7.29 -2.57 9.16
C LEU A 72 7.01 -1.08 8.91
N ARG A 73 7.68 -0.19 9.66
CA ARG A 73 7.59 1.26 9.41
C ARG A 73 8.05 1.63 8.01
N ARG A 74 9.21 1.12 7.59
CA ARG A 74 9.72 1.34 6.23
C ARG A 74 8.80 0.78 5.15
N ALA A 75 8.15 -0.35 5.41
CA ALA A 75 7.14 -0.90 4.51
C ALA A 75 5.91 0.01 4.42
N GLY A 76 5.45 0.57 5.55
CA GLY A 76 4.38 1.59 5.58
C GLY A 76 4.74 2.84 4.78
N ASP A 77 5.94 3.39 4.98
CA ASP A 77 6.46 4.53 4.22
C ASP A 77 6.50 4.23 2.71
N SER A 78 6.91 3.02 2.34
CA SER A 78 6.97 2.57 0.95
C SER A 78 5.58 2.45 0.32
N ALA A 79 4.60 1.93 1.07
CA ALA A 79 3.21 1.86 0.65
C ALA A 79 2.61 3.26 0.47
N ALA A 80 2.87 4.18 1.39
CA ALA A 80 2.45 5.58 1.28
C ALA A 80 3.05 6.25 0.02
N PHE A 81 4.33 6.01 -0.25
CA PHE A 81 4.98 6.50 -1.47
C PHE A 81 4.36 5.89 -2.73
N ALA A 82 4.06 4.59 -2.73
CA ALA A 82 3.38 3.93 -3.85
C ALA A 82 2.00 4.56 -4.13
N ALA A 83 1.22 4.91 -3.10
CA ALA A 83 -0.04 5.63 -3.26
C ALA A 83 0.13 6.97 -4.01
N VAL A 84 1.21 7.71 -3.74
CA VAL A 84 1.52 8.96 -4.44
C VAL A 84 1.85 8.69 -5.92
N GLN A 85 2.60 7.63 -6.22
CA GLN A 85 2.95 7.28 -7.61
C GLN A 85 1.71 6.89 -8.42
N VAL A 86 0.74 6.21 -7.80
CA VAL A 86 -0.53 5.86 -8.46
C VAL A 86 -1.33 7.11 -8.84
N VAL A 87 -1.38 8.12 -7.96
CA VAL A 87 -2.02 9.41 -8.29
C VAL A 87 -1.33 10.09 -9.46
N LYS A 88 0.01 10.11 -9.46
CA LYS A 88 0.80 10.68 -10.56
C LYS A 88 0.54 9.96 -11.88
N ALA A 89 0.44 8.63 -11.85
CA ALA A 89 0.10 7.84 -13.03
C ALA A 89 -1.27 8.25 -13.60
N GLY A 90 -2.29 8.39 -12.76
CA GLY A 90 -3.61 8.86 -13.18
C GLY A 90 -3.59 10.30 -13.74
N GLN A 91 -2.79 11.20 -13.17
CA GLN A 91 -2.61 12.56 -13.69
C GLN A 91 -1.90 12.56 -15.05
N LEU A 92 -0.83 11.77 -15.20
CA LEU A 92 -0.09 11.64 -16.44
C LEU A 92 -0.99 11.05 -17.54
N PHE A 93 -1.80 10.04 -17.23
CA PHE A 93 -2.79 9.50 -18.15
C PHE A 93 -3.72 10.61 -18.68
N ARG A 94 -4.31 11.41 -17.77
CA ARG A 94 -5.19 12.52 -18.15
C ARG A 94 -4.52 13.58 -19.02
N VAL A 95 -3.22 13.84 -18.83
CA VAL A 95 -2.48 14.84 -19.61
C VAL A 95 -2.08 14.30 -20.97
N MET A 96 -1.70 13.02 -21.06
CA MET A 96 -1.16 12.42 -22.27
C MET A 96 -2.24 11.85 -23.20
N TYR A 97 -3.41 11.50 -22.67
CA TYR A 97 -4.50 10.81 -23.39
C TYR A 97 -5.82 11.58 -23.27
N THR A 98 -5.81 12.86 -23.63
CA THR A 98 -6.97 13.79 -23.53
C THR A 98 -8.07 13.56 -24.59
N GLU A 99 -7.78 12.86 -25.68
CA GLU A 99 -8.76 12.43 -26.69
C GLU A 99 -9.46 11.13 -26.24
N PRO A 100 -10.66 10.78 -26.74
CA PRO A 100 -11.37 9.58 -26.30
C PRO A 100 -10.49 8.35 -26.52
N PHE A 101 -9.92 7.88 -25.42
CA PHE A 101 -9.20 6.63 -25.31
C PHE A 101 -10.27 5.53 -25.27
N GLU A 102 -10.64 5.05 -26.45
CA GLU A 102 -11.42 3.85 -26.68
C GLU A 102 -10.53 2.87 -27.45
N GLY A 103 -9.88 1.94 -26.76
CA GLY A 103 -9.06 0.91 -27.41
C GLY A 103 -9.91 -0.29 -27.82
N ASP A 104 -9.62 -0.89 -28.97
CA ASP A 104 -10.20 -2.18 -29.38
C ASP A 104 -9.92 -3.24 -28.28
N HIS A 105 -10.99 -3.77 -27.67
CA HIS A 105 -10.91 -4.65 -26.50
C HIS A 105 -10.10 -5.92 -26.80
N THR A 106 -8.81 -5.91 -26.45
CA THR A 106 -8.02 -7.14 -26.34
C THR A 106 -7.85 -7.43 -24.87
N PRO A 107 -8.56 -8.40 -24.26
CA PRO A 107 -8.59 -8.55 -22.81
C PRO A 107 -7.18 -8.65 -22.21
N ALA A 108 -6.91 -7.83 -21.18
CA ALA A 108 -5.67 -7.91 -20.42
C ALA A 108 -5.51 -9.34 -19.90
N LYS A 109 -4.34 -9.96 -20.14
CA LYS A 109 -4.03 -11.30 -19.62
C LYS A 109 -4.38 -11.34 -18.13
N LYS A 110 -5.31 -12.22 -17.74
CA LYS A 110 -5.61 -12.47 -16.32
C LYS A 110 -4.31 -12.86 -15.63
N PHE A 111 -3.82 -12.00 -14.74
CA PHE A 111 -2.67 -12.33 -13.90
C PHE A 111 -3.13 -13.36 -12.86
N LYS A 112 -2.50 -14.54 -12.86
CA LYS A 112 -2.66 -15.50 -11.78
C LYS A 112 -1.65 -15.12 -10.69
N PHE A 113 -2.14 -14.69 -9.54
CA PHE A 113 -1.34 -14.44 -8.34
C PHE A 113 -1.22 -15.71 -7.49
#